data_AF-A0A8H7UN29-F1
#
_entry.id   AF-A0A8H7UN29-F1
#
_cell.length_a   1.000
_cell.length_b   1.000
_cell.length_c   1.000
_cell.angle_alpha   90.00
_cell.angle_beta   90.00
_cell.angle_gamma   90.00
#
_symmetry.space_group_name_H-M   'P 1'
#
loop_
_entity.id
_entity.type
_entity.pdbx_description
1 polymer ?
#
loop_
_entity_poly.entity_id
_entity_poly.type
_entity_poly.pdbx_seq_one_letter_code
_entity_poly.pdbx_strand_id
1 'polypeptide(L)'
;MSRHPDINRYINHVVEACKKDMPKEAIQSVAVVIIDAQQKPIERYVFDLNAVFHMSPHQFPDSIITYVATVAQILEMHLPDLEIQMRGFLLRISAAQALLQPLPGNCTFSLTVDTKQPMNPDSEQEAKTGVSPWIPAEEFQKPEAFRNSNLIPLKSLNTGAIQLSLFVQEVESG
;
A
#
# COMPACT_ATOMS: atom_id res chain seq x y z
N MET A 1 -4.89 -16.70 -8.66
CA MET A 1 -3.98 -16.53 -7.49
C MET A 1 -2.76 -17.42 -7.65
N SER A 2 -1.63 -17.05 -7.05
CA SER A 2 -0.42 -17.88 -7.06
C SER A 2 -0.67 -19.21 -6.37
N ARG A 3 -0.09 -20.29 -6.92
CA ARG A 3 -0.11 -21.64 -6.32
C ARG A 3 1.16 -21.95 -5.53
N HIS A 4 2.13 -21.04 -5.50
CA HIS A 4 3.40 -21.25 -4.80
C HIS A 4 3.24 -20.92 -3.30
N PRO A 5 3.49 -21.88 -2.39
CA PRO A 5 3.23 -21.69 -0.97
C PRO A 5 4.09 -20.55 -0.37
N ASP A 6 5.37 -20.46 -0.73
CA ASP A 6 6.25 -19.45 -0.14
C ASP A 6 5.92 -18.03 -0.60
N ILE A 7 5.54 -17.84 -1.87
CA ILE A 7 5.08 -16.53 -2.38
C ILE A 7 3.82 -16.10 -1.63
N ASN A 8 2.86 -17.01 -1.47
CA ASN A 8 1.63 -16.72 -0.75
C ASN A 8 1.91 -16.40 0.73
N ARG A 9 2.83 -17.14 1.38
CA ARG A 9 3.25 -16.88 2.75
C ARG A 9 3.89 -15.50 2.89
N TYR A 10 4.82 -15.15 1.99
CA TYR A 10 5.50 -13.86 1.98
C TYR A 10 4.49 -12.70 1.88
N ILE A 11 3.60 -12.75 0.88
CA ILE A 11 2.58 -11.71 0.68
C ILE A 11 1.65 -11.61 1.90
N ASN A 12 1.17 -12.75 2.43
CA ASN A 12 0.29 -12.75 3.60
C ASN A 12 0.97 -12.16 4.85
N HIS A 13 2.26 -12.44 5.08
CA HIS A 13 3.00 -11.85 6.20
C HIS A 13 3.08 -10.33 6.09
N VAL A 14 3.34 -9.80 4.89
CA VAL A 14 3.37 -8.34 4.65
C VAL A 14 2.00 -7.73 4.89
N VAL A 15 0.92 -8.34 4.36
CA VAL A 15 -0.44 -7.83 4.53
C VAL A 15 -0.89 -7.84 6.00
N GLU A 16 -0.61 -8.91 6.73
CA GLU A 16 -0.92 -9.00 8.17
C GLU A 16 -0.12 -8.00 9.00
N ALA A 17 1.14 -7.72 8.62
CA ALA A 17 1.93 -6.68 9.27
C ALA A 17 1.32 -5.28 9.01
N CYS A 18 0.99 -4.94 7.75
CA CYS A 18 0.34 -3.68 7.41
C CYS A 18 -0.98 -3.48 8.17
N LYS A 19 -1.78 -4.55 8.33
CA LYS A 19 -3.07 -4.51 9.03
C LYS A 19 -2.94 -4.05 10.49
N LYS A 20 -1.82 -4.36 11.15
CA LYS A 20 -1.57 -3.94 12.55
C LYS A 20 -1.25 -2.43 12.66
N ASP A 21 -0.65 -1.86 11.62
CA ASP A 21 -0.19 -0.47 11.62
C ASP A 21 -1.16 0.49 10.93
N MET A 22 -2.09 -0.03 10.12
CA MET A 22 -3.12 0.76 9.45
C MET A 22 -4.00 1.59 10.41
N PRO A 23 -4.47 1.07 11.58
CA PRO A 23 -5.28 1.85 12.53
C PRO A 23 -4.52 2.99 13.22
N LYS A 24 -3.18 2.94 13.22
CA LYS A 24 -2.33 3.99 13.81
C LYS A 24 -2.12 5.17 12.85
N GLU A 25 -2.69 5.11 11.64
CA GLU A 25 -2.40 6.01 10.53
C GLU A 25 -0.90 6.15 10.21
N ALA A 26 -0.10 5.13 10.56
CA ALA A 26 1.35 5.18 10.42
C ALA A 26 1.79 4.98 8.96
N ILE A 27 0.97 4.30 8.15
CA ILE A 27 1.27 3.98 6.76
C ILE A 27 0.84 5.12 5.85
N GLN A 28 1.75 5.57 4.99
CA GLN A 28 1.49 6.51 3.90
C GLN A 28 1.18 5.76 2.59
N SER A 29 2.01 4.79 2.22
CA SER A 29 1.82 4.00 1.01
C SER A 29 2.35 2.59 1.16
N VAL A 30 1.77 1.67 0.39
CA VAL A 30 2.30 0.32 0.18
C VAL A 30 2.68 0.21 -1.28
N ALA A 31 3.87 -0.30 -1.59
CA ALA A 31 4.32 -0.41 -2.96
C ALA A 31 4.83 -1.81 -3.31
N VAL A 32 4.58 -2.23 -4.54
CA VAL A 32 5.24 -3.38 -5.18
C VAL A 32 6.35 -2.81 -6.05
N VAL A 33 7.60 -3.16 -5.76
CA VAL A 33 8.77 -2.72 -6.52
C VAL A 33 9.25 -3.88 -7.37
N ILE A 34 9.31 -3.67 -8.69
CA ILE A 34 9.85 -4.61 -9.68
C ILE A 34 11.31 -4.27 -9.96
N ILE A 35 12.16 -5.29 -9.90
CA ILE A 35 13.61 -5.16 -9.92
C ILE A 35 14.16 -6.08 -11.01
N ASP A 36 15.11 -5.61 -11.82
CA ASP A 36 15.79 -6.45 -12.82
C ASP A 36 16.81 -7.41 -12.22
N ALA A 37 17.47 -8.18 -13.09
CA ALA A 37 18.53 -9.12 -12.70
C ALA A 37 19.78 -8.43 -12.13
N GLN A 38 19.95 -7.13 -12.37
CA GLN A 38 21.07 -6.29 -11.93
C GLN A 38 20.74 -5.50 -10.65
N GLN A 39 19.62 -5.80 -9.98
CA GLN A 39 19.13 -5.08 -8.80
C GLN A 39 18.78 -3.61 -9.09
N LYS A 40 18.44 -3.27 -10.33
CA LYS A 40 17.92 -1.95 -10.71
C LYS A 40 16.40 -1.94 -10.61
N PRO A 41 15.80 -0.92 -9.97
CA PRO A 41 14.36 -0.75 -9.92
C PRO A 41 13.85 -0.30 -11.30
N ILE A 42 12.76 -0.91 -11.77
CA ILE A 42 12.17 -0.60 -13.08
C ILE A 42 10.76 -0.05 -12.93
N GLU A 43 9.90 -0.76 -12.20
CA GLU A 43 8.51 -0.34 -11.97
C GLU A 43 8.22 -0.33 -10.48
N ARG A 44 7.38 0.61 -10.05
CA ARG A 44 6.86 0.66 -8.68
C ARG A 44 5.37 0.97 -8.69
N TYR A 45 4.57 -0.02 -8.32
CA TYR A 45 3.12 0.09 -8.18
C TYR A 45 2.81 0.61 -6.79
N VAL A 46 2.34 1.85 -6.68
CA VAL A 46 2.10 2.53 -5.40
C VAL A 46 0.62 2.56 -5.09
N PHE A 47 0.25 1.95 -3.96
CA PHE A 47 -1.04 2.09 -3.31
C PHE A 47 -0.91 3.20 -2.25
N ASP A 48 -1.30 4.42 -2.63
CA ASP A 48 -1.18 5.62 -1.81
C ASP A 48 -2.42 5.81 -0.93
N LEU A 49 -2.22 5.72 0.37
CA LEU A 49 -3.22 5.76 1.43
C LEU A 49 -3.27 7.16 2.04
N ASN A 50 -3.81 8.12 1.29
CA ASN A 50 -3.89 9.52 1.69
C ASN A 50 -4.72 9.73 2.98
N ALA A 51 -5.83 9.00 3.12
CA ALA A 51 -6.65 9.00 4.32
C ALA A 51 -7.47 7.71 4.38
N VAL A 52 -7.35 6.96 5.48
CA VAL A 52 -8.17 5.77 5.71
C VAL A 52 -8.76 5.92 7.10
N PHE A 53 -10.07 6.09 7.17
CA PHE A 53 -10.83 6.34 8.40
C PHE A 53 -10.52 7.66 9.11
N HIS A 54 -10.34 8.76 8.36
CA HIS A 54 -10.17 10.09 8.95
C HIS A 54 -11.51 10.64 9.50
N MET A 55 -12.10 9.96 10.47
CA MET A 55 -13.16 10.49 11.32
C MET A 55 -12.53 10.90 12.64
N SER A 56 -12.46 12.21 12.89
CA SER A 56 -11.88 12.71 14.13
C SER A 56 -12.82 12.44 15.30
N PRO A 57 -12.34 11.94 16.46
CA PRO A 57 -13.17 11.77 17.66
C PRO A 57 -13.89 13.06 18.09
N HIS A 58 -13.30 14.21 17.79
CA HIS A 58 -13.85 15.54 18.04
C HIS A 58 -15.16 15.84 17.28
N GLN A 59 -15.50 15.06 16.25
CA GLN A 59 -16.78 15.17 15.54
C GLN A 59 -17.94 14.47 16.28
N PHE A 60 -17.64 13.68 17.31
CA PHE A 60 -18.63 12.94 18.10
C PHE A 60 -18.38 13.14 19.61
N PRO A 61 -18.67 14.34 20.14
CA PRO A 61 -18.30 14.75 21.50
C PRO A 61 -18.94 13.91 22.62
N ASP A 62 -20.05 13.19 22.37
CA ASP A 62 -20.89 12.67 23.45
C ASP A 62 -20.76 11.16 23.76
N SER A 63 -20.11 10.33 22.93
CA SER A 63 -19.95 8.89 23.25
C SER A 63 -19.08 8.13 22.23
N ILE A 64 -18.04 7.45 22.72
CA ILE A 64 -17.23 6.49 21.94
C ILE A 64 -18.11 5.40 21.33
N ILE A 65 -19.20 5.00 22.00
CA ILE A 65 -20.13 3.98 21.50
C ILE A 65 -20.89 4.50 20.27
N THR A 66 -21.30 5.78 20.30
CA THR A 66 -21.98 6.43 19.17
C THR A 66 -21.03 6.60 17.99
N TYR A 67 -19.76 6.95 18.24
CA TYR A 67 -18.71 6.98 17.23
C TYR A 67 -18.54 5.62 16.54
N VAL A 68 -18.34 4.54 17.32
CA VAL A 68 -18.13 3.19 16.77
C VAL A 68 -19.36 2.70 15.98
N ALA A 69 -20.57 2.92 16.49
CA ALA A 69 -21.81 2.53 15.80
C ALA A 69 -22.02 3.31 14.49
N THR A 70 -21.71 4.60 14.49
CA THR A 70 -21.82 5.46 13.30
C THR A 70 -20.81 5.06 12.23
N VAL A 71 -19.55 4.82 12.62
CA VAL A 71 -18.51 4.32 11.71
C VAL A 71 -18.92 2.97 11.11
N ALA A 72 -19.42 2.04 11.92
CA ALA A 72 -19.87 0.74 11.44
C ALA A 72 -21.01 0.86 10.42
N GLN A 73 -22.03 1.67 10.70
CA GLN A 73 -23.14 1.92 9.77
C GLN A 73 -22.70 2.58 8.46
N ILE A 74 -21.83 3.58 8.52
CA ILE A 74 -21.28 4.25 7.33
C ILE A 74 -20.52 3.24 6.48
N LEU A 75 -19.70 2.40 7.11
CA LEU A 75 -18.95 1.37 6.38
C LEU A 75 -19.88 0.34 5.75
N GLU A 76 -20.86 -0.19 6.48
CA GLU A 76 -21.85 -1.12 5.94
C GLU A 76 -22.62 -0.55 4.74
N MET A 77 -22.99 0.73 4.80
CA MET A 77 -23.67 1.41 3.69
C MET A 77 -22.78 1.55 2.46
N HIS A 78 -21.48 1.79 2.65
CA HIS A 78 -20.53 1.99 1.56
C HIS A 78 -19.81 0.70 1.09
N LEU A 79 -19.98 -0.43 1.78
CA LEU A 79 -19.30 -1.68 1.44
C LEU A 79 -19.56 -2.14 -0.01
N PRO A 80 -20.80 -2.12 -0.55
CA PRO A 80 -21.04 -2.53 -1.94
C PRO A 80 -20.33 -1.62 -2.96
N ASP A 81 -20.37 -0.30 -2.73
CA ASP A 81 -19.69 0.67 -3.59
C ASP A 81 -18.16 0.50 -3.50
N LEU A 82 -17.64 0.24 -2.30
CA LEU A 82 -16.24 -0.05 -2.08
C LEU A 82 -15.81 -1.31 -2.84
N GLU A 83 -16.61 -2.38 -2.79
CA GLU A 83 -16.35 -3.63 -3.50
C GLU A 83 -16.29 -3.39 -5.02
N ILE A 84 -17.23 -2.63 -5.58
CA ILE A 84 -17.22 -2.23 -6.99
C ILE A 84 -15.97 -1.42 -7.33
N GLN A 85 -15.59 -0.49 -6.46
CA GLN A 85 -14.41 0.35 -6.67
C GLN A 85 -13.12 -0.48 -6.61
N MET A 86 -13.00 -1.41 -5.67
CA MET A 86 -11.87 -2.35 -5.57
C MET A 86 -11.77 -3.26 -6.79
N ARG A 87 -12.90 -3.77 -7.31
CA ARG A 87 -12.92 -4.46 -8.61
C ARG A 87 -12.37 -3.57 -9.73
N GLY A 88 -12.73 -2.29 -9.73
CA GLY A 88 -12.17 -1.30 -10.66
C GLY A 88 -10.64 -1.16 -10.56
N PHE A 89 -10.06 -1.23 -9.35
CA PHE A 89 -8.60 -1.25 -9.20
C PHE A 89 -7.99 -2.50 -9.81
N LEU A 90 -8.56 -3.68 -9.54
CA LEU A 90 -8.09 -4.95 -10.11
C LEU A 90 -8.14 -4.95 -11.64
N LEU A 91 -9.21 -4.41 -12.23
CA LEU A 91 -9.33 -4.27 -13.69
C LEU A 91 -8.25 -3.35 -14.26
N ARG A 92 -7.95 -2.24 -13.58
CA ARG A 92 -6.91 -1.29 -14.00
C ARG A 92 -5.50 -1.90 -13.87
N ILE A 93 -5.23 -2.66 -12.82
CA ILE A 93 -3.98 -3.44 -12.67
C ILE A 93 -3.85 -4.44 -13.83
N SER A 94 -4.91 -5.20 -14.13
CA SER A 94 -4.90 -6.19 -15.21
C SER A 94 -4.68 -5.58 -16.60
N ALA A 95 -5.03 -4.30 -16.79
CA ALA A 95 -4.85 -3.59 -18.05
C ALA A 95 -3.58 -2.72 -18.07
N ALA A 96 -2.86 -2.59 -16.96
CA ALA A 96 -1.74 -1.66 -16.80
C ALA A 96 -0.60 -1.96 -17.79
N GLN A 97 -0.40 -3.24 -18.16
CA GLN A 97 0.63 -3.64 -19.11
C GLN A 97 0.52 -2.94 -20.47
N ALA A 98 -0.68 -2.53 -20.91
CA ALA A 98 -0.85 -1.80 -22.16
C ALA A 98 -0.31 -0.36 -22.12
N LEU A 99 -0.02 0.16 -20.92
CA LEU A 99 0.48 1.51 -20.67
C LEU A 99 1.98 1.54 -20.33
N LEU A 100 2.61 0.36 -20.19
CA LEU A 100 3.96 0.18 -19.69
C LEU A 100 4.86 -0.46 -20.75
N GLN A 101 6.16 -0.26 -20.62
CA GLN A 101 7.17 -0.93 -21.41
C GLN A 101 7.26 -2.43 -21.03
N PRO A 102 7.63 -3.30 -21.97
CA PRO A 102 7.87 -4.70 -21.64
C PRO A 102 8.98 -4.85 -20.58
N LEU A 103 8.70 -5.60 -19.52
CA LEU A 103 9.70 -5.94 -18.51
C LEU A 103 10.83 -6.79 -19.12
N PRO A 104 12.09 -6.58 -18.72
CA PRO A 104 13.18 -7.46 -19.08
C PRO A 104 13.01 -8.86 -18.45
N GLY A 105 13.75 -9.84 -18.96
CA GLY A 105 13.76 -11.17 -18.39
C GLY A 105 14.36 -11.21 -16.98
N ASN A 106 13.95 -12.21 -16.18
CA ASN A 106 14.48 -12.48 -14.84
C ASN A 106 14.28 -11.35 -13.81
N CYS A 107 13.17 -10.61 -13.92
CA CYS A 107 12.76 -9.68 -12.87
C CYS A 107 12.37 -10.41 -11.57
N THR A 108 12.55 -9.71 -10.47
CA THR A 108 12.06 -10.06 -9.13
C THR A 108 11.18 -8.94 -8.60
N PHE A 109 10.56 -9.15 -7.44
CA PHE A 109 9.78 -8.10 -6.79
C PHE A 109 10.02 -8.05 -5.29
N SER A 110 9.78 -6.89 -4.70
CA SER A 110 9.74 -6.68 -3.26
C SER A 110 8.51 -5.85 -2.88
N LEU A 111 8.07 -5.98 -1.63
CA LEU A 111 7.01 -5.17 -1.06
C LEU A 111 7.61 -4.17 -0.09
N THR A 112 7.27 -2.89 -0.25
CA THR A 112 7.70 -1.81 0.64
C THR A 112 6.52 -1.08 1.24
N VAL A 113 6.73 -0.52 2.44
CA VAL A 113 5.76 0.28 3.16
C VAL A 113 6.43 1.60 3.51
N ASP A 114 5.88 2.69 3.00
CA ASP A 114 6.31 4.03 3.38
C ASP A 114 5.46 4.48 4.56
N THR A 115 6.11 4.95 5.61
CA THR A 115 5.45 5.45 6.83
C THR A 115 5.42 6.98 6.86
N LYS A 116 4.35 7.56 7.39
CA LYS A 116 4.20 9.03 7.52
C LYS A 116 5.27 9.66 8.41
N GLN A 117 5.76 8.89 9.38
CA GLN A 117 6.84 9.25 10.28
C GLN A 117 7.93 8.18 10.22
N PRO A 118 9.21 8.54 10.40
CA PRO A 118 10.29 7.56 10.41
C PRO A 118 10.04 6.53 11.52
N MET A 119 9.85 5.29 11.12
CA MET A 119 9.71 4.15 12.02
C MET A 119 11.09 3.56 12.26
N ASN A 120 11.46 3.33 13.52
CA ASN A 120 12.65 2.56 13.84
C ASN A 120 12.22 1.11 14.11
N PRO A 121 12.47 0.16 13.19
CA PRO A 121 12.11 -1.24 13.38
C PRO A 121 12.86 -1.90 14.56
N ASP A 122 13.94 -1.29 15.04
CA ASP A 122 14.71 -1.73 16.22
C ASP A 122 14.28 -1.04 17.52
N SER A 123 13.19 -0.26 17.50
CA SER A 123 12.76 0.46 18.70
C SER A 123 12.29 -0.48 19.83
N GLU A 124 12.62 -0.12 21.08
CA GLU A 124 12.28 -0.90 22.28
C GLU A 124 10.78 -1.18 22.45
N GLN A 125 9.90 -0.43 21.79
CA GLN A 125 8.46 -0.68 21.80
C GLN A 125 8.07 -1.91 20.99
N GLU A 126 8.73 -2.17 19.86
CA GLU A 126 8.48 -3.38 19.06
C GLU A 126 9.07 -4.61 19.75
N ALA A 127 10.25 -4.48 20.36
CA ALA A 127 10.92 -5.53 21.16
C ALA A 127 10.06 -6.10 22.31
N LYS A 128 9.08 -5.35 22.82
CA LYS A 128 8.12 -5.82 23.85
C LYS A 128 6.99 -6.68 23.28
N THR A 129 6.75 -6.59 21.97
CA THR A 129 5.67 -7.30 21.25
C THR A 129 6.16 -8.40 20.30
N GLY A 130 7.46 -8.44 20.00
CA GLY A 130 8.11 -9.43 19.13
C GLY A 130 9.22 -8.81 18.26
N VAL A 131 9.92 -9.62 17.47
CA VAL A 131 10.82 -9.10 16.42
C VAL A 131 9.96 -8.41 15.36
N SER A 132 10.29 -7.16 15.00
CA SER A 132 9.61 -6.43 13.93
C SER A 132 9.70 -7.23 12.63
N PRO A 133 8.61 -7.41 11.87
CA PRO A 133 8.68 -8.08 10.57
C PRO A 133 9.35 -7.21 9.51
N TRP A 134 9.65 -5.95 9.82
CA TRP A 134 10.16 -4.95 8.89
C TRP A 134 11.66 -4.75 9.05
N ILE A 135 12.32 -4.52 7.91
CA ILE A 135 13.69 -4.02 7.85
C ILE A 135 13.70 -2.72 7.04
N PRO A 136 14.66 -1.81 7.28
CA PRO A 136 14.81 -0.62 6.44
C PRO A 136 14.98 -1.01 4.96
N ALA A 137 14.25 -0.31 4.09
CA ALA A 137 14.34 -0.54 2.65
C ALA A 137 15.72 -0.15 2.09
N GLU A 138 16.19 -0.88 1.08
CA GLU A 138 17.40 -0.53 0.35
C GLU A 138 17.19 0.76 -0.47
N GLU A 139 18.26 1.51 -0.76
CA GLU A 139 18.16 2.80 -1.46
C GLU A 139 17.39 2.72 -2.78
N PHE A 140 17.55 1.62 -3.53
CA PHE A 140 16.85 1.41 -4.80
C PHE A 140 15.37 1.07 -4.65
N GLN A 141 14.92 0.70 -3.45
CA GLN A 141 13.51 0.40 -3.15
C GLN A 141 12.74 1.62 -2.64
N LYS A 142 13.47 2.69 -2.26
CA LYS A 142 12.90 3.92 -1.70
C LYS A 142 12.27 4.80 -2.79
N PRO A 143 11.30 5.67 -2.44
CA PRO A 143 10.70 6.64 -3.37
C PRO A 143 11.74 7.50 -4.12
N GLU A 144 12.87 7.79 -3.48
CA GLU A 144 14.03 8.51 -4.04
C GLU A 144 14.52 7.94 -5.37
N ALA A 145 14.55 6.61 -5.49
CA ALA A 145 15.03 5.92 -6.69
C ALA A 145 14.12 6.13 -7.91
N PHE A 146 12.89 6.58 -7.68
CA PHE A 146 11.86 6.79 -8.69
C PHE A 146 11.58 8.28 -8.96
N ARG A 147 12.41 9.21 -8.44
CA ARG A 147 12.15 10.66 -8.59
C ARG A 147 12.04 11.15 -10.03
N ASN A 148 12.76 10.50 -10.96
CA ASN A 148 12.75 10.82 -12.39
C ASN A 148 11.99 9.77 -13.22
N SER A 149 11.08 9.02 -12.60
CA SER A 149 10.24 8.03 -13.29
C SER A 149 9.02 8.67 -13.96
N ASN A 150 8.52 8.01 -15.00
CA ASN A 150 7.23 8.31 -15.60
C ASN A 150 6.11 7.86 -14.67
N LEU A 151 5.25 8.79 -14.27
CA LEU A 151 4.11 8.51 -13.38
C LEU A 151 2.86 8.20 -14.21
N ILE A 152 2.34 6.99 -14.06
CA ILE A 152 1.21 6.46 -14.81
C ILE A 152 0.04 6.22 -13.85
N PRO A 153 -0.95 7.13 -13.78
CA PRO A 153 -2.09 6.97 -12.89
C PRO A 153 -3.02 5.85 -13.38
N LEU A 154 -3.43 4.95 -12.48
CA LEU A 154 -4.31 3.84 -12.82
C LEU A 154 -5.75 4.07 -12.34
N LYS A 155 -5.94 4.40 -11.05
CA LYS A 155 -7.25 4.68 -10.47
C LYS A 155 -7.13 5.40 -9.14
N SER A 156 -8.14 6.20 -8.83
CA SER A 156 -8.32 6.78 -7.50
C SER A 156 -9.73 6.55 -6.98
N LEU A 157 -9.84 6.52 -5.65
CA LEU A 157 -11.06 6.42 -4.88
C LEU A 157 -11.04 7.52 -3.82
N ASN A 158 -12.13 8.25 -3.73
CA ASN A 158 -12.41 9.13 -2.60
C ASN A 158 -13.87 8.93 -2.20
N THR A 159 -14.08 8.45 -0.97
CA THR A 159 -15.41 8.21 -0.38
C THR A 159 -15.66 9.09 0.84
N GLY A 160 -14.78 10.06 1.12
CA GLY A 160 -14.75 10.81 2.37
C GLY A 160 -14.17 10.01 3.55
N ALA A 161 -14.47 8.70 3.66
CA ALA A 161 -13.90 7.82 4.67
C ALA A 161 -12.60 7.14 4.22
N ILE A 162 -12.49 6.79 2.93
CA ILE A 162 -11.34 6.16 2.31
C ILE A 162 -10.91 6.97 1.10
N GLN A 163 -9.64 7.38 1.11
CA GLN A 163 -8.93 8.01 0.01
C GLN A 163 -7.73 7.14 -0.36
N LEU A 164 -7.85 6.44 -1.49
CA LEU A 164 -6.84 5.54 -2.04
C LEU A 164 -6.55 5.91 -3.48
N SER A 165 -5.28 6.00 -3.84
CA SER A 165 -4.84 6.14 -5.23
C SER A 165 -3.89 5.02 -5.60
N LEU A 166 -3.97 4.58 -6.86
CA LEU A 166 -3.06 3.61 -7.46
C LEU A 166 -2.42 4.23 -8.69
N PHE A 167 -1.11 4.22 -8.73
CA PHE A 167 -0.30 4.65 -9.86
C PHE A 167 0.96 3.80 -9.98
N VAL A 168 1.57 3.81 -11.17
CA VAL A 168 2.85 3.14 -11.44
C VAL A 168 3.92 4.21 -11.68
N GLN A 169 5.08 4.03 -11.09
CA GLN A 169 6.29 4.77 -11.38
C GLN A 169 7.18 3.89 -12.27
N GLU A 170 7.37 4.26 -13.52
CA GLU A 170 8.18 3.52 -14.51
C GLU A 170 9.49 4.27 -14.77
N VAL A 171 10.62 3.62 -14.49
CA VAL A 171 11.96 4.17 -14.77
C VAL A 171 12.28 3.90 -16.23
N GLU A 172 12.58 4.95 -17.01
CA GLU A 172 13.00 4.77 -18.40
C GLU A 172 14.24 3.88 -18.48
N SER A 173 14.14 2.83 -19.29
CA SER A 173 15.28 2.01 -19.67
C SER A 173 16.07 2.79 -20.72
N GLY A 174 17.11 3.50 -20.27
CA GLY A 174 18.11 4.10 -21.16
C GLY A 174 18.90 3.07 -21.95
#